data_AF-A0AAI9TIK4-F1
#
_entry.id   AF-A0AAI9TIK4-F1
#
_cell.length_a   1.000
_cell.length_b   1.000
_cell.length_c   1.000
_cell.angle_alpha   90.00
_cell.angle_beta   90.00
_cell.angle_gamma   90.00
#
_symmetry.space_group_name_H-M   'P 1'
#
loop_
_entity.id
_entity.type
_entity.pdbx_description
1 polymer ?
#
loop_
_entity_poly.entity_id
_entity_poly.type
_entity_poly.pdbx_seq_one_letter_code
_entity_poly.pdbx_strand_id
1 'polypeptide(L)'
;MSKQLSPIISTTLTLIGQFQIALTTPPTAATEAAKDAEALPLLTASASALKAHVTKLSLLAITSPFTHSAVSTVLRELNESILPSLVTASLLVTPAQYTKAFHSEVLILVKTALTELSALVQEVKLVGEKKDQEKKDTGKESDVTKSEKDAVMLATGRVWDACDATTDVANKGVVGFVMRRVEQWRDLVRDAVEEIEDWDPEEGDDGFFDDILGDEGKGGDEDEDEEDDEEETAALEEHKKSTLRFLKPIAQAYPAIINNRLKNVGNAPLASPSGVKKLESLMLNLQAIPDDLDEAAGALYEANFEISAEYLQKVRNCATQAVELVASPWGAADVKDDAPADKFATWSKTWLKVIDEVSKSIAKN
;
A
#
# COMPACT_ATOMS: atom_id res chain seq x y z
N MET A 1 -3.47 28.41 -30.65
CA MET A 1 -2.09 27.92 -30.42
C MET A 1 -1.12 28.41 -31.46
N SER A 2 0.04 28.93 -31.03
CA SER A 2 1.20 29.09 -31.92
C SER A 2 1.45 27.77 -32.66
N LYS A 3 1.87 27.84 -33.93
CA LYS A 3 2.14 26.65 -34.76
C LYS A 3 3.22 25.72 -34.17
N GLN A 4 3.94 26.14 -33.13
CA GLN A 4 5.04 25.40 -32.51
C GLN A 4 4.67 24.75 -31.16
N LEU A 5 3.77 25.33 -30.36
CA LEU A 5 3.41 24.76 -29.04
C LEU A 5 2.50 23.54 -29.15
N SER A 6 1.50 23.58 -30.05
CA SER A 6 0.53 22.49 -30.21
C SER A 6 1.19 21.14 -30.55
N PRO A 7 2.16 21.06 -31.49
CA PRO A 7 2.92 19.84 -31.72
C PRO A 7 3.64 19.32 -30.47
N ILE A 8 4.28 20.19 -29.69
CA ILE A 8 5.04 19.79 -28.48
C ILE A 8 4.11 19.26 -27.39
N ILE A 9 2.95 19.89 -27.17
CA ILE A 9 1.94 19.39 -26.24
C ILE A 9 1.46 18.00 -26.68
N SER A 10 1.15 17.83 -27.97
CA SER A 10 0.74 16.54 -28.52
C SER A 10 1.82 15.48 -28.33
N THR A 11 3.09 15.80 -28.63
CA THR A 11 4.21 14.89 -28.40
C THR A 11 4.33 14.50 -26.93
N THR A 12 4.20 15.46 -26.02
CA THR A 12 4.26 15.21 -24.56
C THR A 12 3.18 14.23 -24.13
N LEU A 13 1.92 14.47 -24.53
CA LEU A 13 0.79 13.60 -24.19
C LEU A 13 0.94 12.20 -24.79
N THR A 14 1.38 12.09 -26.05
CA THR A 14 1.66 10.81 -26.71
C THR A 14 2.79 10.05 -26.00
N LEU A 15 3.87 10.74 -25.64
CA LEU A 15 5.01 10.16 -24.95
C LEU A 15 4.62 9.63 -23.56
N ILE A 16 3.82 10.40 -22.81
CA ILE A 16 3.25 9.96 -21.53
C ILE A 16 2.45 8.66 -21.71
N GLY A 17 1.56 8.60 -22.73
CA GLY A 17 0.79 7.39 -23.02
C GLY A 17 1.67 6.19 -23.37
N GLN A 18 2.71 6.38 -24.18
CA GLN A 18 3.68 5.33 -24.50
C GLN A 18 4.43 4.82 -23.27
N PHE A 19 4.82 5.73 -22.36
CA PHE A 19 5.47 5.36 -21.11
C PHE A 19 4.54 4.60 -20.17
N GLN A 20 3.27 4.99 -20.06
CA GLN A 20 2.29 4.22 -19.28
C GLN A 20 2.11 2.78 -19.80
N ILE A 21 2.14 2.60 -21.12
CA ILE A 21 2.10 1.27 -21.75
C ILE A 21 3.37 0.49 -21.41
N ALA A 22 4.55 1.10 -21.54
CA ALA A 22 5.83 0.46 -21.21
C ALA A 22 5.92 0.01 -19.75
N LEU A 23 5.35 0.78 -18.82
CA LEU A 23 5.28 0.43 -17.40
C LEU A 23 4.21 -0.62 -17.07
N THR A 24 3.33 -0.95 -18.01
CA THR A 24 2.34 -2.03 -17.85
C THR A 24 2.85 -3.35 -18.39
N THR A 25 3.63 -3.31 -19.47
CA THR A 25 4.27 -4.47 -20.07
C THR A 25 5.78 -4.24 -20.15
N PRO A 26 6.51 -4.33 -19.02
CA PRO A 26 7.94 -4.09 -19.03
C PRO A 26 8.68 -5.13 -19.89
N PRO A 27 9.61 -4.71 -20.77
CA PRO A 27 10.33 -5.63 -21.64
C PRO A 27 11.28 -6.53 -20.84
N THR A 28 11.30 -7.82 -21.18
CA THR A 28 12.09 -8.87 -20.50
C THR A 28 13.59 -8.56 -20.44
N ALA A 29 14.13 -7.78 -21.38
CA ALA A 29 15.55 -7.44 -21.50
C ALA A 29 16.09 -6.47 -20.43
N ALA A 30 15.25 -5.85 -19.61
CA ALA A 30 15.70 -4.94 -18.53
C ALA A 30 16.39 -5.66 -17.35
N THR A 31 16.39 -7.00 -17.33
CA THR A 31 16.87 -7.81 -16.19
C THR A 31 18.39 -7.94 -16.08
N GLU A 32 19.17 -7.73 -17.15
CA GLU A 32 20.63 -7.94 -17.12
C GLU A 32 21.45 -6.68 -16.77
N ALA A 33 20.92 -5.48 -17.02
CA ALA A 33 21.64 -4.21 -16.83
C ALA A 33 21.60 -3.64 -15.39
N ALA A 34 20.85 -4.27 -14.48
CA ALA A 34 20.49 -3.68 -13.20
C ALA A 34 21.52 -3.88 -12.07
N LYS A 35 22.67 -4.54 -12.31
CA LYS A 35 23.63 -4.84 -11.22
C LYS A 35 24.44 -3.62 -10.74
N ASP A 36 24.54 -2.56 -11.55
CA ASP A 36 25.35 -1.37 -11.25
C ASP A 36 24.53 -0.07 -11.19
N ALA A 37 23.20 -0.14 -11.29
CA ALA A 37 22.36 1.04 -11.47
C ALA A 37 21.81 1.59 -10.14
N GLU A 38 22.13 2.85 -9.84
CA GLU A 38 21.54 3.68 -8.78
C GLU A 38 20.06 4.01 -9.09
N ALA A 39 19.19 3.00 -9.15
CA ALA A 39 17.79 3.13 -9.55
C ALA A 39 17.01 4.08 -8.61
N LEU A 40 17.16 3.94 -7.28
CA LEU A 40 16.45 4.76 -6.31
C LEU A 40 16.93 6.22 -6.27
N PRO A 41 18.25 6.52 -6.31
CA PRO A 41 18.74 7.89 -6.49
C PRO A 41 18.25 8.53 -7.79
N LEU A 42 18.27 7.80 -8.91
CA LEU A 42 17.76 8.31 -10.19
C LEU A 42 16.26 8.59 -10.12
N LEU A 43 15.49 7.72 -9.46
CA LEU A 43 14.04 7.90 -9.26
C LEU A 43 13.75 9.17 -8.46
N THR A 44 14.49 9.39 -7.36
CA THR A 44 14.38 10.58 -6.51
C THR A 44 14.75 11.86 -7.25
N ALA A 45 15.88 11.85 -7.99
CA ALA A 45 16.33 12.99 -8.77
C ALA A 45 15.33 13.35 -9.88
N SER A 46 14.81 12.33 -10.58
CA SER A 46 13.83 12.51 -11.66
C SER A 46 12.49 13.04 -11.14
N ALA A 47 11.99 12.52 -10.01
CA ALA A 47 10.77 13.02 -9.37
C ALA A 47 10.92 14.46 -8.88
N SER A 48 12.06 14.81 -8.27
CA SER A 48 12.38 16.17 -7.84
C SER A 48 12.47 17.14 -9.03
N ALA A 49 13.12 16.72 -10.11
CA ALA A 49 13.21 17.49 -11.35
C ALA A 49 11.83 17.71 -11.97
N LEU A 50 10.99 16.68 -12.01
CA LEU A 50 9.61 16.78 -12.49
C LEU A 50 8.82 17.82 -11.68
N LYS A 51 8.87 17.73 -10.35
CA LYS A 51 8.19 18.67 -9.45
C LYS A 51 8.61 20.13 -9.74
N ALA A 52 9.91 20.39 -9.89
CA ALA A 52 10.42 21.73 -10.20
C ALA A 52 9.95 22.27 -11.56
N HIS A 53 9.96 21.42 -12.60
CA HIS A 53 9.51 21.82 -13.95
C HIS A 53 8.00 22.02 -14.01
N VAL A 54 7.24 21.22 -13.26
CA VAL A 54 5.78 21.36 -13.11
C VAL A 54 5.43 22.68 -12.43
N THR A 55 6.17 23.09 -11.39
CA THR A 55 6.01 24.42 -10.78
C THR A 55 6.26 25.53 -11.79
N LYS A 56 7.35 25.44 -12.57
CA LYS A 56 7.66 26.41 -13.64
C LYS A 56 6.57 26.44 -14.70
N LEU A 57 6.06 25.29 -15.12
CA LEU A 57 4.98 25.15 -16.12
C LEU A 57 3.68 25.78 -15.61
N SER A 58 3.32 25.51 -14.36
CA SER A 58 2.14 26.06 -13.69
C SER A 58 2.20 27.58 -13.64
N LEU A 59 3.33 28.15 -13.18
CA LEU A 59 3.54 29.60 -13.15
C LEU A 59 3.39 30.21 -14.54
N LEU A 60 4.06 29.65 -15.56
CA LEU A 60 3.96 30.15 -16.94
C LEU A 60 2.53 30.09 -17.50
N ALA A 61 1.71 29.14 -17.06
CA ALA A 61 0.32 29.01 -17.50
C ALA A 61 -0.61 30.01 -16.80
N ILE A 62 -0.42 30.30 -15.52
CA ILE A 62 -1.31 31.19 -14.76
C ILE A 62 -0.93 32.68 -14.83
N THR A 63 0.28 33.00 -15.30
CA THR A 63 0.74 34.39 -15.47
C THR A 63 0.47 34.92 -16.87
N SER A 64 0.01 36.18 -16.95
CA SER A 64 -0.14 36.92 -18.21
C SER A 64 1.13 37.76 -18.48
N PRO A 65 1.61 37.87 -19.73
CA PRO A 65 1.09 37.24 -20.95
C PRO A 65 1.48 35.75 -21.07
N PHE A 66 0.65 34.97 -21.75
CA PHE A 66 0.93 33.55 -21.97
C PHE A 66 2.07 33.39 -22.97
N THR A 67 3.20 32.84 -22.51
CA THR A 67 4.43 32.79 -23.30
C THR A 67 4.65 31.40 -23.91
N HIS A 68 4.13 31.16 -25.12
CA HIS A 68 4.21 29.85 -25.79
C HIS A 68 5.63 29.28 -25.91
N SER A 69 6.65 30.13 -26.13
CA SER A 69 8.04 29.67 -26.27
C SER A 69 8.64 29.18 -24.95
N ALA A 70 8.30 29.82 -23.83
CA ALA A 70 8.73 29.41 -22.50
C ALA A 70 8.08 28.08 -22.11
N VAL A 71 6.77 27.94 -22.34
CA VAL A 71 6.04 26.67 -22.14
C VAL A 71 6.63 25.56 -23.01
N SER A 72 6.89 25.84 -24.30
CA SER A 72 7.50 24.88 -25.23
C SER A 72 8.88 24.40 -24.77
N THR A 73 9.66 25.28 -24.13
CA THR A 73 10.99 24.95 -23.61
C THR A 73 10.88 23.99 -22.43
N VAL A 74 9.98 24.25 -21.49
CA VAL A 74 9.75 23.37 -20.32
C VAL A 74 9.24 22.00 -20.76
N LEU A 75 8.28 21.95 -21.68
CA LEU A 75 7.77 20.68 -22.21
C LEU A 75 8.83 19.88 -22.97
N ARG A 76 9.75 20.55 -23.66
CA ARG A 76 10.88 19.91 -24.33
C ARG A 76 11.84 19.27 -23.33
N GLU A 77 12.23 20.01 -22.29
CA GLU A 77 13.08 19.51 -21.20
C GLU A 77 12.45 18.27 -20.52
N LEU A 78 11.12 18.30 -20.31
CA LEU A 78 10.37 17.16 -19.80
C LEU A 78 10.48 15.93 -20.72
N ASN A 79 10.25 16.12 -22.03
CA ASN A 79 10.25 15.03 -23.01
C ASN A 79 11.63 14.43 -23.26
N GLU A 80 12.68 15.26 -23.30
CA GLU A 80 14.02 14.85 -23.71
C GLU A 80 14.82 14.22 -22.56
N SER A 81 14.51 14.57 -21.30
CA SER A 81 15.33 14.16 -20.15
C SER A 81 14.53 13.61 -18.98
N ILE A 82 13.56 14.36 -18.46
CA ILE A 82 12.93 14.05 -17.16
C ILE A 82 12.03 12.82 -17.26
N LEU A 83 11.14 12.77 -18.24
CA LEU A 83 10.22 11.65 -18.41
C LEU A 83 10.94 10.34 -18.76
N PRO A 84 11.89 10.32 -19.72
CA PRO A 84 12.72 9.13 -19.96
C PRO A 84 13.48 8.67 -18.71
N SER A 85 14.05 9.59 -17.94
CA SER A 85 14.81 9.26 -16.71
C SER A 85 13.93 8.66 -15.64
N LEU A 86 12.75 9.24 -15.40
CA LEU A 86 11.78 8.74 -14.42
C LEU A 86 11.32 7.31 -14.74
N VAL A 87 10.97 7.08 -16.01
CA VAL A 87 10.53 5.76 -16.50
C VAL A 87 11.68 4.76 -16.46
N THR A 88 12.88 5.15 -16.90
CA THR A 88 14.07 4.28 -16.85
C THR A 88 14.38 3.88 -15.41
N ALA A 89 14.34 4.83 -14.46
CA ALA A 89 14.56 4.54 -13.04
C ALA A 89 13.58 3.48 -12.52
N SER A 90 12.30 3.59 -12.87
CA SER A 90 11.29 2.60 -12.47
C SER A 90 11.48 1.24 -13.11
N LEU A 91 11.95 1.17 -14.36
CA LEU A 91 12.25 -0.09 -15.05
C LEU A 91 13.52 -0.77 -14.51
N LEU A 92 14.44 -0.01 -13.92
CA LEU A 92 15.63 -0.54 -13.25
C LEU A 92 15.31 -1.14 -11.87
N VAL A 93 14.19 -0.75 -11.25
CA VAL A 93 13.68 -1.41 -10.04
C VAL A 93 13.11 -2.76 -10.46
N THR A 94 13.91 -3.82 -10.40
CA THR A 94 13.47 -5.17 -10.81
C THR A 94 12.94 -6.00 -9.63
N PRO A 95 11.95 -6.90 -9.85
CA PRO A 95 11.47 -7.78 -8.80
C PRO A 95 12.54 -8.65 -8.16
N ALA A 96 13.55 -9.05 -8.94
CA ALA A 96 14.64 -9.91 -8.49
C ALA A 96 15.57 -9.22 -7.47
N GLN A 97 15.68 -7.89 -7.53
CA GLN A 97 16.58 -7.11 -6.67
C GLN A 97 15.84 -6.38 -5.55
N TYR A 98 14.58 -5.98 -5.79
CA TYR A 98 13.84 -5.07 -4.89
C TYR A 98 12.56 -5.68 -4.27
N THR A 99 12.23 -6.95 -4.55
CA THR A 99 10.93 -7.61 -4.29
C THR A 99 9.84 -7.23 -5.30
N LYS A 100 8.89 -8.14 -5.53
CA LYS A 100 7.73 -7.89 -6.40
C LYS A 100 6.84 -6.76 -5.89
N ALA A 101 6.56 -6.73 -4.59
CA ALA A 101 5.66 -5.74 -3.99
C ALA A 101 6.20 -4.32 -4.15
N PHE A 102 7.50 -4.11 -3.90
CA PHE A 102 8.14 -2.81 -4.08
C PHE A 102 8.20 -2.39 -5.56
N HIS A 103 8.52 -3.33 -6.45
CA HIS A 103 8.49 -3.07 -7.89
C HIS A 103 7.11 -2.58 -8.34
N SER A 104 6.05 -3.30 -7.97
CA SER A 104 4.67 -2.91 -8.29
C SER A 104 4.31 -1.54 -7.73
N GLU A 105 4.70 -1.24 -6.48
CA GLU A 105 4.47 0.07 -5.85
C GLU A 105 5.13 1.20 -6.66
N VAL A 106 6.41 1.05 -7.03
CA VAL A 106 7.14 2.06 -7.81
C VAL A 106 6.47 2.29 -9.17
N LEU A 107 6.04 1.22 -9.84
CA LEU A 107 5.32 1.34 -11.11
C LEU A 107 3.99 2.09 -10.96
N ILE A 108 3.23 1.83 -9.90
CA ILE A 108 1.97 2.52 -9.62
C ILE A 108 2.25 4.01 -9.39
N LEU A 109 3.20 4.36 -8.53
CA LEU A 109 3.53 5.75 -8.22
C LEU A 109 3.98 6.55 -9.45
N VAL A 110 4.84 5.96 -10.29
CA VAL A 110 5.29 6.62 -11.53
C VAL A 110 4.15 6.73 -12.54
N LYS A 111 3.29 5.72 -12.67
CA LYS A 111 2.08 5.82 -13.52
C LYS A 111 1.16 6.94 -13.04
N THR A 112 0.95 7.08 -11.74
CA THR A 112 0.16 8.17 -11.15
C THR A 112 0.79 9.52 -11.48
N ALA A 113 2.10 9.69 -11.29
CA ALA A 113 2.79 10.93 -11.64
C ALA A 113 2.64 11.29 -13.14
N LEU A 114 2.71 10.29 -14.02
CA LEU A 114 2.48 10.46 -15.47
C LEU A 114 1.03 10.84 -15.79
N THR A 115 0.04 10.21 -15.14
CA THR A 115 -1.38 10.53 -15.29
C THR A 115 -1.68 11.96 -14.87
N GLU A 116 -1.17 12.37 -13.70
CA GLU A 116 -1.38 13.72 -13.17
C GLU A 116 -0.66 14.77 -14.02
N LEU A 117 0.54 14.45 -14.54
CA LEU A 117 1.22 15.33 -15.48
C LEU A 117 0.44 15.50 -16.78
N SER A 118 -0.16 14.42 -17.30
CA SER A 118 -1.02 14.49 -18.49
C SER A 118 -2.19 15.44 -18.26
N ALA A 119 -2.85 15.34 -17.09
CA ALA A 119 -3.94 16.25 -16.71
C ALA A 119 -3.46 17.71 -16.66
N LEU A 120 -2.31 17.99 -16.03
CA LEU A 120 -1.74 19.34 -16.01
C LEU A 120 -1.43 19.87 -17.42
N VAL A 121 -0.83 19.05 -18.28
CA VAL A 121 -0.50 19.45 -19.66
C VAL A 121 -1.77 19.75 -20.46
N GLN A 122 -2.88 19.04 -20.20
CA GLN A 122 -4.18 19.35 -20.78
C GLN A 122 -4.73 20.70 -20.30
N GLU A 123 -4.65 21.00 -19.01
CA GLU A 123 -5.06 22.33 -18.49
C GLU A 123 -4.24 23.46 -19.10
N VAL A 124 -2.91 23.29 -19.22
CA VAL A 124 -2.02 24.26 -19.89
C VAL A 124 -2.41 24.46 -21.35
N LYS A 125 -2.80 23.37 -22.04
CA LYS A 125 -3.29 23.42 -23.41
C LYS A 125 -4.56 24.27 -23.51
N LEU A 126 -5.54 24.05 -22.63
CA LEU A 126 -6.81 24.78 -22.62
C LEU A 126 -6.59 26.28 -22.38
N VAL A 127 -5.72 26.63 -21.42
CA VAL A 127 -5.34 28.03 -21.16
C VAL A 127 -4.70 28.66 -22.41
N GLY A 128 -3.74 27.96 -23.03
CA GLY A 128 -3.08 28.46 -24.25
C GLY A 128 -4.05 28.65 -25.43
N GLU A 129 -4.98 27.72 -25.65
CA GLU A 129 -5.99 27.80 -26.72
C GLU A 129 -6.92 28.99 -26.53
N LYS A 130 -7.42 29.20 -25.30
CA LYS A 130 -8.29 30.32 -24.99
C LYS A 130 -7.58 31.66 -25.14
N LYS A 131 -6.34 31.78 -24.65
CA LYS A 131 -5.55 33.03 -24.78
C LYS A 131 -5.27 33.39 -26.23
N ASP A 132 -5.03 32.40 -27.09
CA ASP A 132 -4.88 32.64 -28.52
C ASP A 132 -6.19 33.06 -29.20
N GLN A 133 -7.33 32.54 -28.74
CA GLN A 133 -8.63 32.94 -29.25
C GLN A 133 -8.95 34.39 -28.85
N GLU A 134 -8.76 34.76 -27.58
CA GLU A 134 -8.93 36.13 -27.09
C GLU A 134 -8.05 37.13 -27.85
N LYS A 135 -6.79 36.77 -28.10
CA LYS A 135 -5.85 37.59 -28.86
C LYS A 135 -6.27 37.77 -30.31
N LYS A 136 -6.85 36.75 -30.95
CA LYS A 136 -7.41 36.85 -32.32
C LYS A 136 -8.65 37.73 -32.38
N ASP A 137 -9.54 37.59 -31.40
CA ASP A 137 -10.85 38.25 -31.42
C ASP A 137 -10.78 39.71 -30.97
N THR A 138 -9.91 40.02 -29.99
CA THR A 138 -9.88 41.34 -29.33
C THR A 138 -8.54 42.07 -29.46
N GLY A 139 -7.50 41.41 -29.99
CA GLY A 139 -6.15 41.97 -30.09
C GLY A 139 -5.41 42.10 -28.75
N LYS A 140 -6.03 41.72 -27.63
CA LYS A 140 -5.44 41.75 -26.28
C LYS A 140 -5.65 40.41 -25.57
N GLU A 141 -4.66 39.99 -24.80
CA GLU A 141 -4.81 38.87 -23.87
C GLU A 141 -5.42 39.40 -22.56
N SER A 142 -6.53 38.81 -22.11
CA SER A 142 -7.06 39.11 -20.78
C SER A 142 -6.23 38.39 -19.70
N ASP A 143 -6.39 38.75 -18.43
CA ASP A 143 -5.79 37.97 -17.35
C ASP A 143 -6.41 36.57 -17.27
N VAL A 144 -5.65 35.60 -16.75
CA VAL A 144 -6.16 34.25 -16.49
C VAL A 144 -7.27 34.33 -15.44
N THR A 145 -8.42 33.73 -15.74
CA THR A 145 -9.59 33.74 -14.85
C THR A 145 -9.29 32.96 -13.57
N LYS A 146 -10.00 33.27 -12.48
CA LYS A 146 -9.82 32.54 -11.21
C LYS A 146 -10.00 31.02 -11.37
N SER A 147 -11.04 30.60 -12.10
CA SER A 147 -11.32 29.19 -12.34
C SER A 147 -10.18 28.46 -13.06
N GLU A 148 -9.51 29.11 -14.01
CA GLU A 148 -8.37 28.52 -14.73
C GLU A 148 -7.13 28.42 -13.84
N LYS A 149 -6.87 29.45 -13.02
CA LYS A 149 -5.79 29.41 -12.04
C LYS A 149 -6.01 28.26 -11.07
N ASP A 150 -7.22 28.12 -10.55
CA ASP A 150 -7.58 27.07 -9.60
C ASP A 150 -7.41 25.68 -10.25
N ALA A 151 -7.87 25.48 -11.50
CA ALA A 151 -7.70 24.20 -12.22
C ALA A 151 -6.22 23.83 -12.43
N VAL A 152 -5.39 24.77 -12.91
CA VAL A 152 -3.96 24.54 -13.12
C VAL A 152 -3.24 24.28 -11.78
N MET A 153 -3.54 25.05 -10.73
CA MET A 153 -2.94 24.88 -9.42
C MET A 153 -3.33 23.55 -8.76
N LEU A 154 -4.59 23.12 -8.91
CA LEU A 154 -5.04 21.81 -8.44
C LEU A 154 -4.33 20.67 -9.16
N ALA A 155 -4.23 20.73 -10.49
CA ALA A 155 -3.47 19.74 -11.26
C ALA A 155 -1.97 19.74 -10.88
N THR A 156 -1.39 20.91 -10.62
CA THR A 156 -0.02 21.05 -10.12
C THR A 156 0.17 20.37 -8.77
N GLY A 157 -0.76 20.57 -7.84
CA GLY A 157 -0.74 19.94 -6.52
C GLY A 157 -0.76 18.41 -6.59
N ARG A 158 -1.62 17.82 -7.44
CA ARG A 158 -1.67 16.37 -7.62
C ARG A 158 -0.35 15.79 -8.17
N VAL A 159 0.31 16.50 -9.08
CA VAL A 159 1.64 16.08 -9.56
C VAL A 159 2.68 16.19 -8.45
N TRP A 160 2.62 17.22 -7.60
CA TRP A 160 3.50 17.33 -6.44
C TRP A 160 3.34 16.16 -5.48
N ASP A 161 2.10 15.83 -5.11
CA ASP A 161 1.80 14.73 -4.20
C ASP A 161 2.35 13.40 -4.75
N ALA A 162 2.16 13.16 -6.05
CA ALA A 162 2.72 11.98 -6.71
C ALA A 162 4.27 11.96 -6.71
N CYS A 163 4.92 13.11 -6.94
CA CYS A 163 6.38 13.23 -6.90
C CYS A 163 6.93 13.04 -5.47
N ASP A 164 6.24 13.58 -4.46
CA ASP A 164 6.62 13.47 -3.06
C ASP A 164 6.45 12.04 -2.56
N ALA A 165 5.35 11.36 -2.92
CA ALA A 165 5.15 9.95 -2.62
C ALA A 165 6.23 9.05 -3.27
N THR A 166 6.57 9.33 -4.54
CA THR A 166 7.65 8.61 -5.25
C THR A 166 8.99 8.82 -4.56
N THR A 167 9.30 10.06 -4.16
CA THR A 167 10.54 10.42 -3.46
C THR A 167 10.62 9.80 -2.07
N ASP A 168 9.52 9.78 -1.31
CA ASP A 168 9.44 9.17 0.01
C ASP A 168 9.71 7.67 -0.04
N VAL A 169 9.09 6.96 -1.00
CA VAL A 169 9.33 5.52 -1.20
C VAL A 169 10.76 5.24 -1.63
N ALA A 170 11.33 6.04 -2.54
CA ALA A 170 12.71 5.87 -2.96
C ALA A 170 13.72 6.11 -1.83
N ASN A 171 13.51 7.16 -1.01
CA ASN A 171 14.38 7.50 0.12
C ASN A 171 14.32 6.46 1.25
N LYS A 172 13.13 5.92 1.54
CA LYS A 172 12.94 4.87 2.54
C LYS A 172 13.45 3.51 2.07
N GLY A 173 13.53 3.32 0.75
CA GLY A 173 13.96 2.07 0.13
C GLY A 173 13.02 0.89 0.43
N VAL A 174 13.45 -0.30 0.04
CA VAL A 174 12.62 -1.52 0.17
C VAL A 174 12.29 -1.81 1.62
N VAL A 175 13.27 -1.76 2.53
CA VAL A 175 13.04 -2.10 3.94
C VAL A 175 12.07 -1.11 4.60
N GLY A 176 12.22 0.20 4.34
CA GLY A 176 11.27 1.19 4.86
C GLY A 176 9.86 1.02 4.28
N PHE A 177 9.74 0.63 2.99
CA PHE A 177 8.46 0.25 2.41
C PHE A 177 7.84 -0.98 3.09
N VAL A 178 8.63 -2.04 3.30
CA VAL A 178 8.15 -3.24 4.00
C VAL A 178 7.72 -2.91 5.42
N MET A 179 8.51 -2.12 6.16
CA MET A 179 8.15 -1.68 7.51
C MET A 179 6.78 -1.00 7.53
N ARG A 180 6.54 -0.05 6.62
CA ARG A 180 5.24 0.64 6.52
C ARG A 180 4.09 -0.34 6.28
N ARG A 181 4.28 -1.32 5.40
CA ARG A 181 3.26 -2.35 5.12
C ARG A 181 3.00 -3.24 6.33
N VAL A 182 4.05 -3.68 7.02
CA VAL A 182 3.93 -4.48 8.25
C VAL A 182 3.24 -3.67 9.37
N GLU A 183 3.48 -2.37 9.47
CA GLU A 183 2.78 -1.49 10.41
C GLU A 183 1.28 -1.37 10.08
N GLN A 184 0.91 -1.24 8.80
CA GLN A 184 -0.49 -1.22 8.38
C GLN A 184 -1.21 -2.53 8.71
N TRP A 185 -0.61 -3.68 8.41
CA TRP A 185 -1.20 -4.98 8.74
C TRP A 185 -1.28 -5.23 10.25
N ARG A 186 -0.30 -4.76 11.02
CA ARG A 186 -0.37 -4.78 12.48
C ARG A 186 -1.58 -4.01 12.98
N ASP A 187 -1.80 -2.82 12.44
CA ASP A 187 -2.91 -1.96 12.86
C ASP A 187 -4.25 -2.64 12.54
N LEU A 188 -4.41 -3.24 11.35
CA LEU A 188 -5.60 -4.05 11.02
C LEU A 188 -5.81 -5.21 12.01
N VAL A 189 -4.76 -5.97 12.33
CA VAL A 189 -4.87 -7.08 13.29
C VAL A 189 -5.21 -6.59 14.70
N ARG A 190 -4.65 -5.45 15.13
CA ARG A 190 -4.97 -4.87 16.43
C ARG A 190 -6.42 -4.44 16.46
N ASP A 191 -6.86 -3.70 15.44
CA ASP A 191 -8.21 -3.16 15.37
C ASP A 191 -9.24 -4.31 15.36
N ALA A 192 -9.00 -5.39 14.63
CA ALA A 192 -9.85 -6.60 14.66
C ALA A 192 -9.83 -7.35 16.01
N VAL A 193 -8.70 -7.37 16.71
CA VAL A 193 -8.64 -7.95 18.07
C VAL A 193 -9.40 -7.10 19.08
N GLU A 194 -9.32 -5.78 18.96
CA GLU A 194 -10.10 -4.83 19.77
C GLU A 194 -11.59 -4.97 19.47
N GLU A 195 -11.98 -5.12 18.21
CA GLU A 195 -13.36 -5.36 17.79
C GLU A 195 -13.95 -6.64 18.41
N ILE A 196 -13.25 -7.78 18.33
CA ILE A 196 -13.71 -9.04 18.96
C ILE A 196 -13.75 -8.94 20.49
N GLU A 197 -12.88 -8.12 21.09
CA GLU A 197 -12.86 -7.90 22.55
C GLU A 197 -14.05 -7.06 23.01
N ASP A 198 -14.44 -6.07 22.22
CA ASP A 198 -15.55 -5.15 22.50
C ASP A 198 -16.92 -5.71 22.06
N TRP A 199 -16.95 -6.69 21.17
CA TRP A 199 -18.19 -7.35 20.72
C TRP A 199 -18.85 -8.14 21.87
N ASP A 200 -20.11 -7.89 22.17
CA ASP A 200 -20.89 -8.63 23.17
C ASP A 200 -21.83 -9.64 22.47
N PRO A 201 -21.67 -10.95 22.69
CA PRO A 201 -22.56 -11.97 22.14
C PRO A 201 -24.00 -11.89 22.69
N GLU A 202 -24.20 -11.28 23.87
CA GLU A 202 -25.54 -11.07 24.45
C GLU A 202 -26.31 -9.92 23.76
N GLU A 203 -25.65 -9.08 22.94
CA GLU A 203 -26.32 -8.00 22.19
C GLU A 203 -26.97 -8.48 20.86
N GLY A 204 -27.14 -9.79 20.66
CA GLY A 204 -27.66 -10.41 19.45
C GLY A 204 -29.19 -10.55 19.36
N ASP A 205 -29.82 -9.66 18.57
CA ASP A 205 -31.19 -9.70 18.00
C ASP A 205 -32.43 -9.69 18.94
N ASP A 206 -32.35 -8.99 20.06
CA ASP A 206 -33.53 -8.64 20.85
C ASP A 206 -34.36 -7.52 20.18
N GLY A 207 -35.12 -7.87 19.14
CA GLY A 207 -36.42 -7.21 18.91
C GLY A 207 -36.53 -6.19 17.77
N PHE A 208 -35.70 -6.21 16.72
CA PHE A 208 -36.04 -5.43 15.50
C PHE A 208 -37.09 -6.12 14.63
N PHE A 209 -37.14 -7.46 14.62
CA PHE A 209 -38.12 -8.20 13.81
C PHE A 209 -39.44 -8.50 14.54
N ASP A 210 -39.45 -8.55 15.88
CA ASP A 210 -40.66 -8.85 16.65
C ASP A 210 -41.69 -7.68 16.62
N ASP A 211 -41.22 -6.43 16.60
CA ASP A 211 -42.11 -5.25 16.52
C ASP A 211 -42.70 -5.02 15.10
N ILE A 212 -42.28 -5.80 14.09
CA ILE A 212 -42.81 -5.74 12.71
C ILE A 212 -43.87 -6.82 12.43
N LEU A 213 -43.91 -7.90 13.22
CA LEU A 213 -44.87 -9.01 13.07
C LEU A 213 -45.88 -9.10 14.22
N GLY A 214 -46.17 -7.99 14.89
CA GLY A 214 -47.30 -7.88 15.82
C GLY A 214 -48.66 -8.02 15.10
N ASP A 215 -49.04 -9.24 14.73
CA ASP A 215 -50.40 -9.63 14.37
C ASP A 215 -50.98 -10.56 15.46
N GLU A 216 -52.19 -10.20 15.89
CA GLU A 216 -52.89 -10.76 17.04
C GLU A 216 -53.15 -12.27 16.90
N GLY A 217 -52.48 -13.10 17.70
CA GLY A 217 -52.71 -14.55 17.71
C GLY A 217 -52.46 -15.20 19.06
N LYS A 218 -53.52 -15.36 19.86
CA LYS A 218 -53.52 -16.10 21.13
C LYS A 218 -52.93 -17.51 21.03
N GLY A 219 -51.96 -17.79 21.90
CA GLY A 219 -52.01 -18.91 22.86
C GLY A 219 -51.13 -20.13 22.55
N GLY A 220 -50.25 -20.44 23.50
CA GLY A 220 -49.67 -21.77 23.69
C GLY A 220 -48.22 -21.73 24.18
N ASP A 221 -48.02 -22.18 25.41
CA ASP A 221 -46.77 -22.65 26.04
C ASP A 221 -45.52 -21.73 25.92
N GLU A 222 -45.37 -20.86 26.92
CA GLU A 222 -44.09 -20.29 27.36
C GLU A 222 -43.45 -21.31 28.32
N ASP A 223 -42.15 -21.60 28.15
CA ASP A 223 -41.21 -22.31 29.06
C ASP A 223 -40.40 -23.48 28.42
N GLU A 224 -39.99 -23.43 27.15
CA GLU A 224 -38.96 -24.40 26.62
C GLU A 224 -37.84 -23.79 25.74
N ASP A 225 -37.76 -22.47 25.52
CA ASP A 225 -36.74 -21.87 24.62
C ASP A 225 -35.67 -21.00 25.33
N GLU A 226 -35.76 -20.74 26.65
CA GLU A 226 -34.76 -19.90 27.36
C GLU A 226 -33.46 -20.64 27.75
N GLU A 227 -33.45 -21.99 27.82
CA GLU A 227 -32.25 -22.76 28.21
C GLU A 227 -31.25 -22.99 27.06
N ASP A 228 -31.72 -23.02 25.80
CA ASP A 228 -30.87 -23.27 24.61
C ASP A 228 -30.06 -22.01 24.25
N ASP A 229 -30.68 -20.82 24.37
CA ASP A 229 -30.04 -19.52 24.13
C ASP A 229 -28.94 -19.20 25.18
N GLU A 230 -29.12 -19.61 26.45
CA GLU A 230 -28.10 -19.45 27.49
C GLU A 230 -26.87 -20.36 27.26
N GLU A 231 -27.08 -21.60 26.79
CA GLU A 231 -25.98 -22.55 26.49
C GLU A 231 -25.20 -22.12 25.23
N GLU A 232 -25.89 -21.64 24.18
CA GLU A 232 -25.26 -21.11 22.97
C GLU A 232 -24.45 -19.83 23.25
N THR A 233 -25.01 -18.91 24.04
CA THR A 233 -24.31 -17.68 24.46
C THR A 233 -23.08 -17.99 25.31
N ALA A 234 -23.19 -18.94 26.25
CA ALA A 234 -22.05 -19.37 27.07
C ALA A 234 -20.93 -20.00 26.23
N ALA A 235 -21.30 -20.82 25.23
CA ALA A 235 -20.34 -21.38 24.27
C ALA A 235 -19.66 -20.27 23.46
N LEU A 236 -20.42 -19.29 22.98
CA LEU A 236 -19.91 -18.16 22.20
C LEU A 236 -18.91 -17.31 22.99
N GLU A 237 -19.18 -17.04 24.27
CA GLU A 237 -18.24 -16.37 25.19
C GLU A 237 -16.95 -17.19 25.42
N GLU A 238 -17.05 -18.52 25.59
CA GLU A 238 -15.88 -19.38 25.71
C GLU A 238 -15.01 -19.35 24.44
N HIS A 239 -15.65 -19.39 23.27
CA HIS A 239 -14.98 -19.32 21.97
C HIS A 239 -14.32 -17.96 21.74
N LYS A 240 -15.03 -16.85 22.00
CA LYS A 240 -14.48 -15.49 21.97
C LYS A 240 -13.23 -15.36 22.84
N LYS A 241 -13.29 -15.82 24.09
CA LYS A 241 -12.14 -15.78 25.01
C LYS A 241 -10.97 -16.61 24.53
N SER A 242 -11.22 -17.79 23.95
CA SER A 242 -10.20 -18.67 23.38
C SER A 242 -9.53 -18.04 22.16
N THR A 243 -10.33 -17.43 21.28
CA THR A 243 -9.87 -16.69 20.09
C THR A 243 -9.00 -15.50 20.50
N LEU A 244 -9.45 -14.65 21.44
CA LEU A 244 -8.66 -13.51 21.93
C LEU A 244 -7.33 -13.95 22.56
N ARG A 245 -7.33 -15.04 23.34
CA ARG A 245 -6.11 -15.61 23.94
C ARG A 245 -5.10 -16.05 22.89
N PHE A 246 -5.57 -16.51 21.73
CA PHE A 246 -4.73 -16.89 20.60
C PHE A 246 -4.23 -15.69 19.78
N LEU A 247 -5.11 -14.72 19.50
CA LEU A 247 -4.79 -13.59 18.64
C LEU A 247 -3.87 -12.55 19.29
N LYS A 248 -3.98 -12.34 20.60
CA LYS A 248 -3.12 -11.36 21.33
C LYS A 248 -1.62 -11.62 21.12
N PRO A 249 -1.10 -12.86 21.26
CA PRO A 249 0.27 -13.20 20.87
C PRO A 249 0.60 -13.00 19.39
N ILE A 250 -0.35 -13.22 18.47
CA ILE A 250 -0.15 -13.00 17.02
C ILE A 250 0.08 -11.52 16.73
N ALA A 251 -0.74 -10.63 17.31
CA ALA A 251 -0.58 -9.18 17.19
C ALA A 251 0.81 -8.70 17.67
N GLN A 252 1.38 -9.35 18.69
CA GLN A 252 2.72 -9.04 19.20
C GLN A 252 3.88 -9.43 18.26
N ALA A 253 3.66 -10.33 17.30
CA ALA A 253 4.70 -10.75 16.36
C ALA A 253 5.15 -9.60 15.46
N TYR A 254 4.23 -8.75 15.02
CA TYR A 254 4.51 -7.60 14.16
C TYR A 254 5.52 -6.61 14.77
N PRO A 255 5.26 -5.99 15.95
CA PRO A 255 6.23 -5.07 16.56
C PRO A 255 7.55 -5.76 16.92
N ALA A 256 7.53 -7.05 17.24
CA ALA A 256 8.77 -7.80 17.49
C ALA A 256 9.62 -7.93 16.21
N ILE A 257 9.01 -8.30 15.08
CA ILE A 257 9.67 -8.38 13.76
C ILE A 257 10.17 -7.01 13.33
N ILE A 258 9.34 -5.96 13.44
CA ILE A 258 9.72 -4.59 13.09
C ILE A 258 10.97 -4.18 13.86
N ASN A 259 10.96 -4.28 15.19
CA ASN A 259 12.04 -3.75 16.02
C ASN A 259 13.35 -4.54 15.93
N ASN A 260 13.30 -5.85 15.65
CA ASN A 260 14.49 -6.71 15.71
C ASN A 260 15.00 -7.14 14.33
N ARG A 261 14.18 -7.04 13.28
CA ARG A 261 14.49 -7.57 11.95
C ARG A 261 14.28 -6.58 10.82
N LEU A 262 13.57 -5.47 11.00
CA LEU A 262 13.40 -4.48 9.93
C LEU A 262 14.00 -3.12 10.28
N LYS A 263 13.89 -2.71 11.54
CA LYS A 263 14.45 -1.44 12.00
C LYS A 263 15.98 -1.50 12.01
N ASN A 264 16.61 -0.47 11.44
CA ASN A 264 18.07 -0.28 11.40
C ASN A 264 18.87 -1.37 10.67
N VAL A 265 18.24 -2.26 9.88
CA VAL A 265 18.97 -3.31 9.12
C VAL A 265 19.55 -2.83 7.79
N GLY A 266 19.24 -1.58 7.39
CA GLY A 266 19.69 -1.00 6.13
C GLY A 266 19.33 -1.88 4.93
N ASN A 267 20.26 -2.11 4.02
CA ASN A 267 20.07 -2.94 2.83
C ASN A 267 20.44 -4.42 3.03
N ALA A 268 20.65 -4.88 4.27
CA ALA A 268 21.05 -6.27 4.52
C ALA A 268 20.10 -7.33 3.91
N PRO A 269 18.76 -7.16 3.92
CA PRO A 269 17.85 -8.09 3.24
C PRO A 269 18.04 -8.13 1.71
N LEU A 270 18.54 -7.05 1.11
CA LEU A 270 18.74 -6.93 -0.34
C LEU A 270 20.13 -7.39 -0.78
N ALA A 271 21.04 -7.70 0.15
CA ALA A 271 22.42 -8.05 -0.15
C ALA A 271 22.58 -9.37 -0.93
N SER A 272 21.53 -10.21 -0.96
CA SER A 272 21.53 -11.46 -1.71
C SER A 272 20.14 -11.78 -2.27
N PRO A 273 20.03 -12.50 -3.39
CA PRO A 273 18.73 -12.95 -3.92
C PRO A 273 17.93 -13.81 -2.95
N SER A 274 18.59 -14.58 -2.07
CA SER A 274 17.94 -15.34 -1.01
C SER A 274 17.35 -14.44 0.07
N GLY A 275 18.04 -13.34 0.41
CA GLY A 275 17.52 -12.30 1.30
C GLY A 275 16.26 -11.62 0.74
N VAL A 276 16.28 -11.26 -0.54
CA VAL A 276 15.11 -10.66 -1.24
C VAL A 276 13.92 -11.62 -1.21
N LYS A 277 14.14 -12.91 -1.55
CA LYS A 277 13.09 -13.93 -1.48
C LYS A 277 12.55 -14.12 -0.07
N LYS A 278 13.43 -14.16 0.94
CA LYS A 278 13.03 -14.27 2.36
C LYS A 278 12.19 -13.06 2.79
N LEU A 279 12.54 -11.85 2.34
CA LEU A 279 11.75 -10.65 2.61
C LEU A 279 10.38 -10.69 1.91
N GLU A 280 10.31 -11.18 0.67
CA GLU A 280 9.06 -11.37 -0.06
C GLU A 280 8.15 -12.40 0.63
N SER A 281 8.70 -13.55 1.05
CA SER A 281 7.95 -14.55 1.82
C SER A 281 7.49 -14.04 3.18
N LEU A 282 8.28 -13.21 3.86
CA LEU A 282 7.87 -12.55 5.10
C LEU A 282 6.64 -11.67 4.86
N MET A 283 6.66 -10.85 3.81
CA MET A 283 5.53 -9.98 3.46
C MET A 283 4.27 -10.77 3.16
N LEU A 284 4.36 -11.83 2.35
CA LEU A 284 3.20 -12.65 1.98
C LEU A 284 2.54 -13.28 3.21
N ASN A 285 3.34 -13.81 4.14
CA ASN A 285 2.82 -14.40 5.37
C ASN A 285 2.15 -13.35 6.27
N LEU A 286 2.77 -12.18 6.46
CA LEU A 286 2.22 -11.12 7.32
C LEU A 286 1.00 -10.43 6.69
N GLN A 287 0.90 -10.41 5.36
CA GLN A 287 -0.23 -9.84 4.63
C GLN A 287 -1.48 -10.72 4.72
N ALA A 288 -1.33 -12.05 4.73
CA ALA A 288 -2.46 -12.97 4.76
C ALA A 288 -3.22 -12.98 6.10
N ILE A 289 -2.53 -12.64 7.20
CA ILE A 289 -3.09 -12.73 8.56
C ILE A 289 -4.33 -11.84 8.75
N PRO A 290 -4.36 -10.53 8.39
CA PRO A 290 -5.57 -9.73 8.48
C PRO A 290 -6.75 -10.31 7.71
N ASP A 291 -6.52 -10.81 6.48
CA ASP A 291 -7.59 -11.37 5.65
C ASP A 291 -8.16 -12.66 6.26
N ASP A 292 -7.29 -13.57 6.73
CA ASP A 292 -7.73 -14.79 7.43
C ASP A 292 -8.41 -14.47 8.77
N LEU A 293 -8.01 -13.39 9.44
CA LEU A 293 -8.59 -12.96 10.70
C LEU A 293 -10.01 -12.40 10.53
N ASP A 294 -10.24 -11.61 9.48
CA ASP A 294 -11.56 -11.07 9.13
C ASP A 294 -12.57 -12.20 8.91
N GLU A 295 -12.18 -13.22 8.15
CA GLU A 295 -12.98 -14.42 7.93
C GLU A 295 -13.21 -15.24 9.22
N ALA A 296 -12.19 -15.34 10.09
CA ALA A 296 -12.33 -16.00 11.39
C ALA A 296 -13.29 -15.25 12.34
N ALA A 297 -13.28 -13.93 12.30
CA ALA A 297 -14.17 -13.06 13.08
C ALA A 297 -15.60 -13.17 12.57
N GLY A 298 -15.83 -13.07 11.25
CA GLY A 298 -17.15 -13.26 10.66
C GLY A 298 -17.77 -14.61 11.01
N ALA A 299 -16.99 -15.69 10.89
CA ALA A 299 -17.44 -17.03 11.29
C ALA A 299 -17.72 -17.14 12.80
N LEU A 300 -16.95 -16.45 13.64
CA LEU A 300 -17.20 -16.40 15.09
C LEU A 300 -18.52 -15.68 15.40
N TYR A 301 -18.80 -14.56 14.75
CA TYR A 301 -20.05 -13.80 14.93
C TYR A 301 -21.28 -14.58 14.49
N GLU A 302 -21.13 -15.47 13.50
CA GLU A 302 -22.17 -16.38 13.03
C GLU A 302 -22.24 -17.71 13.83
N ALA A 303 -21.57 -17.79 14.99
CA ALA A 303 -21.45 -19.01 15.80
C ALA A 303 -20.93 -20.25 15.04
N ASN A 304 -20.23 -20.05 13.92
CA ASN A 304 -19.64 -21.10 13.11
C ASN A 304 -18.21 -21.41 13.56
N PHE A 305 -18.10 -22.17 14.64
CA PHE A 305 -16.85 -22.44 15.32
C PHE A 305 -15.86 -23.25 14.48
N GLU A 306 -16.34 -24.18 13.64
CA GLU A 306 -15.48 -24.97 12.77
C GLU A 306 -14.79 -24.09 11.73
N ILE A 307 -15.54 -23.22 11.05
CA ILE A 307 -14.97 -22.30 10.04
C ILE A 307 -14.04 -21.29 10.73
N SER A 308 -14.43 -20.76 11.89
CA SER A 308 -13.56 -19.87 12.66
C SER A 308 -12.23 -20.54 13.01
N ALA A 309 -12.27 -21.79 13.49
CA ALA A 309 -11.07 -22.57 13.82
C ALA A 309 -10.18 -22.85 12.59
N GLU A 310 -10.77 -23.14 11.42
CA GLU A 310 -10.04 -23.34 10.17
C GLU A 310 -9.22 -22.09 9.78
N TYR A 311 -9.83 -20.91 9.84
CA TYR A 311 -9.16 -19.66 9.53
C TYR A 311 -8.13 -19.26 10.59
N LEU A 312 -8.41 -19.47 11.88
CA LEU A 312 -7.43 -19.28 12.95
C LEU A 312 -6.20 -20.18 12.78
N GLN A 313 -6.37 -21.40 12.24
CA GLN A 313 -5.25 -22.27 11.90
C GLN A 313 -4.43 -21.74 10.70
N LYS A 314 -5.06 -21.07 9.72
CA LYS A 314 -4.33 -20.35 8.65
C LYS A 314 -3.54 -19.19 9.22
N VAL A 315 -4.15 -18.36 10.09
CA VAL A 315 -3.47 -17.28 10.83
C VAL A 315 -2.24 -17.81 11.57
N ARG A 316 -2.39 -18.93 12.30
CA ARG A 316 -1.28 -19.58 13.01
C ARG A 316 -0.14 -19.95 12.07
N ASN A 317 -0.46 -20.60 10.95
CA ASN A 317 0.53 -21.07 9.98
C ASN A 317 1.32 -19.89 9.40
N CYS A 318 0.61 -18.84 8.95
CA CYS A 318 1.20 -17.63 8.41
C CYS A 318 2.11 -16.93 9.44
N ALA A 319 1.64 -16.72 10.67
CA ALA A 319 2.41 -16.05 11.71
C ALA A 319 3.65 -16.86 12.14
N THR A 320 3.50 -18.19 12.26
CA THR A 320 4.61 -19.10 12.58
C THR A 320 5.68 -19.06 11.50
N GLN A 321 5.28 -19.19 10.23
CA GLN A 321 6.20 -19.11 9.10
C GLN A 321 6.90 -17.75 9.04
N ALA A 322 6.19 -16.64 9.28
CA ALA A 322 6.78 -15.31 9.32
C ALA A 322 7.88 -15.21 10.41
N VAL A 323 7.59 -15.65 11.63
CA VAL A 323 8.54 -15.60 12.76
C VAL A 323 9.73 -16.53 12.54
N GLU A 324 9.51 -17.73 12.04
CA GLU A 324 10.57 -18.70 11.72
C GLU A 324 11.49 -18.19 10.62
N LEU A 325 10.93 -17.63 9.55
CA LEU A 325 11.68 -17.07 8.43
C LEU A 325 12.74 -16.09 8.94
N VAL A 326 12.37 -15.20 9.87
CA VAL A 326 13.26 -14.18 10.42
C VAL A 326 13.81 -14.51 11.81
N ALA A 327 13.73 -15.76 12.27
CA ALA A 327 14.30 -16.15 13.57
C ALA A 327 15.80 -15.82 13.65
N SER A 328 16.54 -16.06 12.56
CA SER A 328 17.94 -15.67 12.44
C SER A 328 18.10 -14.27 11.80
N PRO A 329 19.11 -13.48 12.23
CA PRO A 329 19.45 -12.21 11.61
C PRO A 329 19.74 -12.33 10.11
N TRP A 330 19.57 -11.22 9.38
CA TRP A 330 19.96 -11.14 7.97
C TRP A 330 21.47 -11.36 7.81
N GLY A 331 21.87 -12.20 6.85
CA GLY A 331 23.29 -12.49 6.59
C GLY A 331 23.96 -13.47 7.55
N ALA A 332 23.24 -14.07 8.50
CA ALA A 332 23.81 -15.03 9.46
C ALA A 332 24.18 -16.40 8.86
N ALA A 333 23.94 -16.64 7.57
CA ALA A 333 24.23 -17.91 6.91
C ALA A 333 25.72 -18.27 6.84
N ASP A 334 26.62 -17.30 7.07
CA ASP A 334 28.08 -17.49 7.05
C ASP A 334 28.74 -17.54 8.44
N VAL A 335 27.96 -17.47 9.53
CA VAL A 335 28.50 -17.51 10.89
C VAL A 335 28.36 -18.93 11.44
N LYS A 336 29.50 -19.56 11.77
CA LYS A 336 29.57 -20.89 12.41
C LYS A 336 28.61 -20.98 13.60
N ASP A 337 27.98 -22.15 13.77
CA ASP A 337 26.95 -22.53 14.76
C ASP A 337 27.21 -22.20 16.25
N ASP A 338 28.35 -21.62 16.60
CA ASP A 338 28.75 -21.29 17.98
C ASP A 338 28.50 -19.82 18.38
N ALA A 339 27.87 -19.00 17.53
CA ALA A 339 27.49 -17.65 17.92
C ALA A 339 26.29 -17.67 18.89
N PRO A 340 26.34 -16.97 20.04
CA PRO A 340 25.23 -16.93 20.98
C PRO A 340 23.98 -16.35 20.30
N ALA A 341 22.87 -17.09 20.41
CA ALA A 341 21.59 -16.70 19.84
C ALA A 341 21.21 -15.28 20.30
N ASP A 342 20.80 -14.42 19.36
CA ASP A 342 20.36 -13.08 19.72
C ASP A 342 19.04 -13.11 20.52
N LYS A 343 18.72 -11.98 21.16
CA LYS A 343 17.52 -11.89 22.02
C LYS A 343 16.25 -12.25 21.25
N PHE A 344 16.16 -11.88 19.98
CA PHE A 344 14.99 -12.19 19.15
C PHE A 344 14.90 -13.68 18.79
N ALA A 345 16.01 -14.36 18.49
CA ALA A 345 16.03 -15.80 18.23
C ALA A 345 15.63 -16.62 19.48
N THR A 346 15.95 -16.11 20.67
CA THR A 346 15.47 -16.70 21.93
C THR A 346 13.98 -16.41 22.13
N TRP A 347 13.56 -15.16 21.88
CA TRP A 347 12.16 -14.76 21.97
C TRP A 347 11.26 -15.55 20.99
N SER A 348 11.70 -15.76 19.74
CA SER A 348 10.92 -16.49 18.73
C SER A 348 10.66 -17.93 19.16
N LYS A 349 11.66 -18.62 19.72
CA LYS A 349 11.49 -19.98 20.28
C LYS A 349 10.47 -20.02 21.41
N THR A 350 10.47 -19.01 22.28
CA THR A 350 9.50 -18.91 23.37
C THR A 350 8.11 -18.58 22.83
N TRP A 351 8.01 -17.65 21.89
CA TRP A 351 6.77 -17.24 21.25
C TRP A 351 6.11 -18.42 20.51
N LEU A 352 6.88 -19.22 19.77
CA LEU A 352 6.39 -20.43 19.12
C LEU A 352 5.77 -21.43 20.11
N LYS A 353 6.41 -21.64 21.28
CA LYS A 353 5.84 -22.48 22.34
C LYS A 353 4.55 -21.91 22.91
N VAL A 354 4.46 -20.59 23.04
CA VAL A 354 3.23 -19.93 23.50
C VAL A 354 2.12 -20.16 22.49
N ILE A 355 2.37 -19.92 21.20
CA ILE A 355 1.43 -20.18 20.10
C ILE A 355 0.98 -21.64 20.10
N ASP A 356 1.90 -22.60 20.20
CA ASP A 356 1.55 -24.03 20.25
C ASP A 356 0.64 -24.38 21.43
N GLU A 357 0.78 -23.71 22.57
CA GLU A 357 -0.07 -23.93 23.73
C GLU A 357 -1.45 -23.31 23.56
N VAL A 358 -1.53 -22.06 23.09
CA VAL A 358 -2.82 -21.36 22.90
C VAL A 358 -3.59 -21.88 21.69
N SER A 359 -2.94 -22.47 20.69
CA SER A 359 -3.65 -23.09 19.57
C SER A 359 -4.33 -24.41 19.92
N LYS A 360 -3.99 -25.04 21.06
CA LYS A 360 -4.67 -26.27 21.51
C LYS A 360 -6.11 -26.01 21.91
N SER A 361 -6.46 -24.81 22.38
CA SER A 361 -7.85 -24.47 22.71
C SER A 361 -8.70 -24.26 21.45
N ILE A 362 -8.10 -23.88 20.33
CA ILE A 362 -8.81 -23.70 19.04
C ILE A 362 -9.06 -25.05 18.34
N ALA A 363 -8.17 -26.04 18.53
CA ALA A 363 -8.27 -27.34 17.86
C ALA A 363 -9.01 -28.41 18.66
N LYS A 364 -9.46 -28.09 19.89
CA LYS A 364 -10.17 -29.02 20.79
C LYS A 364 -11.66 -28.77 20.87
N ASN A 365 -12.06 -27.60 20.40
CA ASN A 365 -13.44 -27.23 20.14
C ASN A 365 -13.64 -27.36 18.63
#